data_AF-A0A524D712-F1
#
_entry.id   AF-A0A524D712-F1
#
_cell.length_a   1.000
_cell.length_b   1.000
_cell.length_c   1.000
_cell.angle_alpha   90.00
_cell.angle_beta   90.00
_cell.angle_gamma   90.00
#
_symmetry.space_group_name_H-M   'P 1'
#
loop_
_entity.id
_entity.type
_entity.pdbx_description
1 polymer ?
#
loop_
_entity_poly.entity_id
_entity_poly.type
_entity_poly.pdbx_seq_one_letter_code
_entity_poly.pdbx_strand_id
1 'polypeptide(L)'
;MSRLDQHSAFGFLIFYPIYVVWTGNWIMDELAAFLIMFFSMCPDLDIFYGGIIDKGLRNLDETFQHHYFSFIHYPLLYVPLIGLFLLCLILDFFPLYFLIPLVGVYGGHFLPDTISCGDGIMWGKNPFKKDSYARFINVFCKGTDGYHGLYWDARYRQSFLGKIGNVVVVISVILLQVFQIYVSIESFPDTGISIIYVSLMIYLLISLIMAREEFEHKYLEEPPAGRYQDYRIDPQYIQGLNEKNRKRHLKKYRELLEENNIEIKEL
;
A
#
# COMPACT_ATOMS: atom_id res chain seq x y z
N MET A 1 2.58 -9.52 -6.51
CA MET A 1 3.90 -8.95 -6.11
C MET A 1 4.09 -7.50 -6.55
N SER A 2 3.31 -6.99 -7.50
CA SER A 2 3.33 -5.61 -8.05
C SER A 2 2.96 -4.47 -7.09
N ARG A 3 2.71 -4.77 -5.81
CA ARG A 3 2.12 -3.84 -4.84
C ARG A 3 3.14 -3.27 -3.86
N LEU A 4 3.98 -4.14 -3.30
CA LEU A 4 5.05 -3.77 -2.35
C LEU A 4 6.01 -2.74 -2.93
N ASP A 5 6.37 -2.92 -4.19
CA ASP A 5 7.30 -2.08 -4.93
C ASP A 5 6.70 -0.74 -5.33
N GLN A 6 5.42 -0.73 -5.70
CA GLN A 6 4.73 0.52 -5.98
C GLN A 6 4.53 1.33 -4.71
N HIS A 7 4.20 0.72 -3.57
CA HIS A 7 4.17 1.43 -2.28
C HIS A 7 5.52 2.05 -1.93
N SER A 8 6.61 1.27 -2.08
CA SER A 8 7.98 1.76 -1.90
C SER A 8 8.28 2.98 -2.78
N ALA A 9 7.96 2.89 -4.07
CA ALA A 9 8.23 3.94 -5.03
C ALA A 9 7.35 5.19 -4.81
N PHE A 10 6.06 5.02 -4.47
CA PHE A 10 5.18 6.12 -4.09
C PHE A 10 5.70 6.84 -2.85
N GLY A 11 6.05 6.10 -1.79
CA GLY A 11 6.59 6.69 -0.57
C GLY A 11 7.89 7.44 -0.84
N PHE A 12 8.81 6.86 -1.61
CA PHE A 12 10.05 7.51 -2.03
C PHE A 12 9.79 8.82 -2.79
N LEU A 13 8.92 8.82 -3.81
CA LEU A 13 8.63 10.03 -4.60
C LEU A 13 7.84 11.09 -3.83
N ILE A 14 6.97 10.70 -2.90
CA ILE A 14 6.25 11.65 -2.04
C ILE A 14 7.21 12.29 -1.03
N PHE A 15 8.11 11.50 -0.45
CA PHE A 15 9.05 11.99 0.54
C PHE A 15 10.20 12.80 -0.07
N TYR A 16 10.62 12.48 -1.30
CA TYR A 16 11.73 13.19 -1.96
C TYR A 16 11.60 14.72 -1.98
N PRO A 17 10.50 15.35 -2.43
CA PRO A 17 10.38 16.80 -2.37
C PRO A 17 10.39 17.34 -0.93
N ILE A 18 9.83 16.60 0.03
CA ILE A 18 9.89 16.96 1.46
C ILE A 18 11.34 16.98 1.92
N TYR A 19 12.11 15.95 1.58
CA TYR A 19 13.54 15.83 1.89
C TYR A 19 14.34 17.00 1.33
N VAL A 20 14.15 17.32 0.04
CA VAL A 20 14.87 18.42 -0.62
C VAL A 20 14.59 19.76 0.04
N VAL A 21 13.32 20.04 0.36
CA VAL A 21 12.94 21.28 1.07
C VAL A 21 13.49 21.31 2.49
N TRP A 22 13.47 20.16 3.19
CA TRP A 22 13.88 20.09 4.59
C TRP A 22 15.40 20.21 4.78
N THR A 23 16.17 19.57 3.91
CA THR A 23 17.63 19.48 4.04
C THR A 23 18.38 20.48 3.16
N GLY A 24 17.72 21.00 2.10
CA GLY A 24 18.38 21.75 1.04
C GLY A 24 19.20 20.88 0.07
N ASN A 25 19.25 19.55 0.30
CA ASN A 25 20.04 18.63 -0.51
C ASN A 25 19.15 17.90 -1.51
N TRP A 26 19.54 17.93 -2.78
CA TRP A 26 18.85 17.22 -3.86
C TRP A 26 19.25 15.74 -3.95
N ILE A 27 20.31 15.33 -3.26
CA ILE A 27 20.68 13.93 -3.07
C ILE A 27 20.13 13.48 -1.73
N MET A 28 19.14 12.57 -1.76
CA MET A 28 18.63 11.95 -0.54
C MET A 28 19.70 11.06 0.08
N ASP A 29 19.93 11.13 1.39
CA ASP A 29 20.88 10.22 2.04
C ASP A 29 20.43 8.75 1.94
N GLU A 30 21.41 7.85 1.90
CA GLU A 30 21.20 6.41 1.68
C GLU A 30 20.25 5.81 2.72
N LEU A 31 20.42 6.21 3.98
CA LEU A 31 19.60 5.73 5.08
C LEU A 31 18.16 6.22 4.92
N ALA A 32 17.94 7.50 4.60
CA ALA A 32 16.61 8.03 4.37
C ALA A 32 15.92 7.35 3.18
N ALA A 33 16.65 7.13 2.07
CA ALA A 33 16.14 6.42 0.89
C ALA A 33 15.74 4.98 1.22
N PHE A 34 16.57 4.26 1.98
CA PHE A 34 16.25 2.92 2.44
C PHE A 34 15.02 2.92 3.37
N LEU A 35 15.02 3.77 4.40
CA LEU A 35 13.97 3.79 5.40
C LEU A 35 12.62 4.18 4.81
N ILE A 36 12.54 5.15 3.88
CA ILE A 36 11.26 5.54 3.28
C ILE A 36 10.68 4.40 2.45
N MET A 37 11.49 3.71 1.65
CA MET A 37 11.02 2.56 0.88
C MET A 37 10.59 1.43 1.80
N PHE A 38 11.39 1.11 2.83
CA PHE A 38 11.07 0.08 3.82
C PHE A 38 9.75 0.36 4.56
N PHE A 39 9.58 1.56 5.14
CA PHE A 39 8.38 1.90 5.90
C PHE A 39 7.13 1.97 5.04
N SER A 40 7.26 2.27 3.74
CA SER A 40 6.14 2.23 2.80
C SER A 40 5.65 0.81 2.50
N MET A 41 6.49 -0.21 2.67
CA MET A 41 6.08 -1.62 2.58
C MET A 41 5.61 -2.20 3.89
N CYS A 42 5.97 -1.58 5.02
CA CYS A 42 5.83 -2.16 6.35
C CYS A 42 4.43 -2.72 6.65
N PRO A 43 3.32 -2.05 6.26
CA PRO A 43 1.99 -2.62 6.45
C PRO A 43 1.75 -3.94 5.70
N ASP A 44 2.40 -4.23 4.57
CA ASP A 44 2.25 -5.50 3.83
C ASP A 44 3.20 -6.61 4.31
N LEU A 45 3.94 -6.41 5.42
CA LEU A 45 4.81 -7.45 5.98
C LEU A 45 4.03 -8.63 6.58
N ASP A 46 2.74 -8.46 6.83
CA ASP A 46 1.81 -9.54 7.21
C ASP A 46 1.67 -10.61 6.13
N ILE A 47 1.79 -10.26 4.85
CA ILE A 47 1.76 -11.21 3.73
C ILE A 47 2.95 -12.19 3.85
N PHE A 48 4.12 -11.69 4.27
CA PHE A 48 5.29 -12.53 4.54
C PHE A 48 5.08 -13.41 5.78
N TYR A 49 4.50 -12.85 6.84
CA TYR A 49 4.18 -13.61 8.06
C TYR A 49 3.17 -14.74 7.79
N GLY A 50 2.10 -14.45 7.05
CA GLY A 50 1.10 -15.43 6.62
C GLY A 50 1.68 -16.51 5.70
N GLY A 51 2.57 -16.13 4.78
CA GLY A 51 3.25 -17.08 3.90
C GLY A 51 4.21 -18.04 4.61
N ILE A 52 4.83 -17.63 5.72
CA ILE A 52 5.78 -18.44 6.50
C ILE A 52 5.06 -19.39 7.48
N ILE A 53 4.03 -18.91 8.17
CA ILE A 53 3.39 -19.69 9.25
C ILE A 53 2.31 -20.64 8.72
N ASP A 54 1.56 -20.26 7.68
CA ASP A 54 0.37 -21.01 7.25
C ASP A 54 0.62 -21.99 6.08
N LYS A 55 1.88 -22.45 5.91
CA LYS A 55 2.30 -23.42 4.88
C LYS A 55 1.87 -23.05 3.46
N GLY A 56 2.27 -21.84 3.05
CA GLY A 56 2.51 -21.49 1.66
C GLY A 56 1.54 -20.46 1.09
N LEU A 57 2.07 -19.65 0.18
CA LEU A 57 1.38 -18.73 -0.75
C LEU A 57 0.22 -19.36 -1.56
N ARG A 58 -0.14 -20.61 -1.30
CA ARG A 58 -1.20 -21.39 -1.96
C ARG A 58 -2.61 -21.04 -1.49
N ASN A 59 -2.76 -20.36 -0.34
CA ASN A 59 -4.04 -19.86 0.15
C ASN A 59 -4.11 -18.32 0.10
N LEU A 60 -3.52 -17.68 -0.92
CA LEU A 60 -4.04 -16.41 -1.44
C LEU A 60 -5.38 -16.69 -2.16
N ASP A 61 -6.29 -17.30 -1.41
CA ASP A 61 -7.64 -17.61 -1.84
C ASP A 61 -8.34 -16.30 -2.21
N GLU A 62 -9.36 -16.38 -3.04
CA GLU A 62 -10.19 -15.27 -3.51
C GLU A 62 -10.83 -14.49 -2.34
N THR A 63 -10.77 -15.06 -1.15
CA THR A 63 -11.35 -14.61 0.12
C THR A 63 -10.34 -13.92 1.05
N PHE A 64 -9.04 -13.89 0.74
CA PHE A 64 -8.03 -13.32 1.63
C PHE A 64 -8.07 -11.78 1.64
N GLN A 65 -8.67 -11.22 2.69
CA GLN A 65 -8.80 -9.77 2.91
C GLN A 65 -7.87 -9.24 4.00
N HIS A 66 -6.59 -9.12 3.69
CA HIS A 66 -5.63 -8.66 4.69
C HIS A 66 -5.89 -7.22 5.18
N HIS A 67 -6.45 -6.31 4.38
CA HIS A 67 -6.83 -4.98 4.89
C HIS A 67 -7.89 -5.03 6.00
N TYR A 68 -8.70 -6.08 6.00
CA TYR A 68 -9.69 -6.30 7.04
C TYR A 68 -9.09 -7.07 8.22
N PHE A 69 -8.39 -8.17 7.97
CA PHE A 69 -7.90 -9.06 9.03
C PHE A 69 -6.59 -8.62 9.68
N SER A 70 -5.78 -7.83 8.98
CA SER A 70 -4.47 -7.41 9.43
C SER A 70 -4.52 -6.06 10.12
N PHE A 71 -4.16 -6.04 11.40
CA PHE A 71 -4.20 -4.83 12.21
C PHE A 71 -3.16 -3.78 11.75
N ILE A 72 -2.11 -4.20 11.03
CA ILE A 72 -1.09 -3.30 10.50
C ILE A 72 -1.59 -2.49 9.30
N HIS A 73 -2.78 -2.79 8.75
CA HIS A 73 -3.43 -1.92 7.75
C HIS A 73 -4.36 -0.87 8.37
N TYR A 74 -4.36 -0.71 9.69
CA TYR A 74 -5.26 0.23 10.36
C TYR A 74 -4.54 1.56 10.61
N PRO A 75 -4.93 2.66 9.96
CA PRO A 75 -4.18 3.92 10.07
C PRO A 75 -4.11 4.48 11.48
N LEU A 76 -5.08 4.18 12.34
CA LEU A 76 -5.06 4.59 13.75
C LEU A 76 -3.95 3.92 14.57
N LEU A 77 -3.43 2.77 14.14
CA LEU A 77 -2.28 2.12 14.79
C LEU A 77 -1.03 2.99 14.76
N TYR A 78 -0.89 3.82 13.72
CA TYR A 78 0.32 4.60 13.47
C TYR A 78 0.23 6.02 14.05
N VAL A 79 -0.88 6.39 14.69
CA VAL A 79 -1.04 7.70 15.36
C VAL A 79 0.04 7.98 16.42
N PRO A 80 0.52 7.01 17.23
CA PRO A 80 1.65 7.23 18.13
C PRO A 80 2.92 7.74 17.44
N LEU A 81 3.15 7.37 16.17
CA LEU A 81 4.28 7.89 15.39
C LEU A 81 4.15 9.40 15.13
N ILE A 82 2.93 9.93 15.03
CA ILE A 82 2.69 11.37 14.87
C ILE A 82 3.13 12.09 16.14
N GLY A 83 2.73 11.57 17.31
CA GLY A 83 3.15 12.12 18.59
C GLY A 83 4.67 12.06 18.77
N LEU A 84 5.30 10.97 18.36
CA LEU A 84 6.76 10.80 18.42
C LEU A 84 7.48 11.79 17.49
N PHE A 85 7.02 11.95 16.25
CA PHE A 85 7.56 12.95 15.33
C PHE A 85 7.44 14.38 15.88
N LEU A 86 6.27 14.75 16.41
CA LEU A 86 6.06 16.08 17.01
C LEU A 86 6.99 16.32 18.20
N LEU A 87 7.21 15.29 19.04
CA LEU A 87 8.16 15.38 20.14
C LEU A 87 9.60 15.60 19.64
N CYS A 88 10.03 14.80 18.66
CA CYS A 88 11.35 14.94 18.04
C CYS A 88 11.54 16.28 17.33
N LEU A 89 10.47 16.84 16.74
CA LEU A 89 10.47 18.17 16.14
C LEU A 89 10.65 19.27 17.19
N ILE A 90 9.96 19.18 18.33
CA ILE A 90 10.08 20.16 19.42
C ILE A 90 11.46 20.10 20.09
N LEU A 91 12.00 18.89 20.26
CA LEU A 91 13.30 18.67 20.90
C LEU A 91 14.50 18.79 19.96
N ASP A 92 14.25 19.06 18.67
CA ASP A 92 15.25 19.05 17.59
C ASP A 92 16.11 17.77 17.56
N PHE A 93 15.47 16.63 17.79
CA PHE A 93 16.11 15.32 17.84
C PHE A 93 15.82 14.51 16.58
N PHE A 94 16.67 14.68 15.55
CA PHE A 94 16.56 13.98 14.27
C PHE A 94 15.15 13.94 13.64
N PRO A 95 14.40 15.07 13.62
CA PRO A 95 12.97 15.07 13.28
C PRO A 95 12.67 14.48 11.90
N LEU A 96 13.56 14.67 10.94
CA LEU A 96 13.42 14.12 9.58
C LEU A 96 13.31 12.58 9.60
N TYR A 97 14.10 11.88 10.41
CA TYR A 97 14.07 10.42 10.46
C TYR A 97 12.80 9.88 11.13
N PHE A 98 12.16 10.66 12.01
CA PHE A 98 10.86 10.33 12.58
C PHE A 98 9.68 10.70 11.66
N LEU A 99 9.90 11.61 10.70
CA LEU A 99 8.93 11.92 9.64
C LEU A 99 8.86 10.80 8.59
N ILE A 100 9.98 10.15 8.29
CA ILE A 100 10.06 9.06 7.30
C ILE A 100 8.98 7.98 7.51
N PRO A 101 8.85 7.34 8.68
CA PRO A 101 7.85 6.29 8.86
C PRO A 101 6.42 6.80 8.72
N LEU A 102 6.15 8.08 9.05
CA LEU A 102 4.84 8.69 8.84
C LEU A 102 4.53 8.85 7.36
N VAL A 103 5.44 9.45 6.60
CA VAL A 103 5.25 9.64 5.16
C VAL A 103 5.21 8.30 4.43
N GLY A 104 6.06 7.36 4.83
CA GLY A 104 6.08 6.01 4.24
C GLY A 104 4.76 5.27 4.45
N VAL A 105 4.29 5.16 5.69
CA VAL A 105 3.06 4.43 5.99
C VAL A 105 1.82 5.15 5.46
N TYR A 106 1.64 6.44 5.78
CA TYR A 106 0.43 7.15 5.38
C TYR A 106 0.42 7.53 3.90
N GLY A 107 1.55 8.03 3.39
CA GLY A 107 1.67 8.52 2.01
C GLY A 107 2.06 7.43 1.02
N GLY A 108 3.00 6.57 1.36
CA GLY A 108 3.46 5.47 0.49
C GLY A 108 2.53 4.26 0.47
N HIS A 109 1.84 3.98 1.57
CA HIS A 109 1.00 2.78 1.71
C HIS A 109 -0.52 3.09 1.67
N PHE A 110 -1.04 3.68 2.75
CA PHE A 110 -2.48 3.82 2.93
C PHE A 110 -3.14 4.75 1.91
N LEU A 111 -2.44 5.79 1.46
CA LEU A 111 -2.99 6.69 0.45
C LEU A 111 -3.18 5.96 -0.89
N PRO A 112 -2.17 5.29 -1.50
CA PRO A 112 -2.38 4.46 -2.68
C PRO A 112 -3.49 3.42 -2.50
N ASP A 113 -3.54 2.72 -1.38
CA ASP A 113 -4.58 1.72 -1.15
C ASP A 113 -5.98 2.33 -1.06
N THR A 114 -6.10 3.49 -0.44
CA THR A 114 -7.38 4.23 -0.43
C THR A 114 -7.86 4.54 -1.84
N ILE A 115 -6.95 4.63 -2.82
CA ILE A 115 -7.28 5.02 -4.18
C ILE A 115 -7.51 3.77 -5.07
N SER A 116 -6.65 2.76 -5.01
CA SER A 116 -6.61 1.71 -6.04
C SER A 116 -6.96 0.30 -5.58
N CYS A 117 -6.91 0.01 -4.28
CA CYS A 117 -7.10 -1.36 -3.81
C CYS A 117 -8.57 -1.80 -3.91
N GLY A 118 -8.85 -3.10 -3.87
CA GLY A 118 -10.21 -3.63 -4.04
C GLY A 118 -11.15 -3.31 -2.87
N ASP A 119 -10.61 -3.26 -1.66
CA ASP A 119 -11.37 -3.02 -0.44
C ASP A 119 -11.45 -1.55 -0.02
N GLY A 120 -10.36 -0.80 -0.27
CA GLY A 120 -10.04 0.47 0.36
C GLY A 120 -9.26 0.32 1.67
N ILE A 121 -9.16 1.41 2.42
CA ILE A 121 -8.55 1.45 3.75
C ILE A 121 -9.57 1.90 4.81
N MET A 122 -9.50 1.27 5.98
CA MET A 122 -10.36 1.58 7.11
C MET A 122 -9.72 2.63 8.04
N TRP A 123 -9.77 3.89 7.62
CA TRP A 123 -9.13 5.01 8.34
C TRP A 123 -9.61 5.24 9.78
N GLY A 124 -10.85 4.86 10.11
CA GLY A 124 -11.48 5.22 11.37
C GLY A 124 -11.63 4.10 12.40
N LYS A 125 -11.15 2.87 12.13
CA LYS A 125 -11.32 1.77 13.11
C LYS A 125 -10.39 1.95 14.28
N ASN A 126 -10.95 1.92 15.48
CA ASN A 126 -10.17 1.82 16.69
C ASN A 126 -9.85 0.33 16.96
N PRO A 127 -8.60 -0.13 16.79
CA PRO A 127 -8.26 -1.53 17.03
C PRO A 127 -8.48 -1.98 18.48
N PHE A 128 -8.63 -1.04 19.42
CA PHE A 128 -8.72 -1.31 20.86
C PHE A 128 -10.16 -1.31 21.40
N LYS A 129 -11.18 -1.05 20.56
CA LYS A 129 -12.58 -1.09 20.97
C LYS A 129 -13.36 -2.10 20.14
N LYS A 130 -14.04 -3.04 20.82
CA LYS A 130 -15.09 -3.87 20.21
C LYS A 130 -16.17 -2.95 19.62
N ASP A 131 -16.74 -3.34 18.49
CA ASP A 131 -17.84 -2.64 17.82
C ASP A 131 -17.55 -1.19 17.39
N SER A 132 -16.32 -0.94 16.93
CA SER A 132 -15.87 0.39 16.49
C SER A 132 -15.37 0.42 15.05
N TYR A 133 -15.92 -0.44 14.19
CA TYR A 133 -15.58 -0.43 12.77
C TYR A 133 -15.94 0.92 12.14
N ALA A 134 -15.03 1.39 11.29
CA ALA A 134 -15.33 2.45 10.34
C ALA A 134 -15.59 1.83 8.97
N ARG A 135 -16.15 2.63 8.06
CA ARG A 135 -16.27 2.20 6.67
C ARG A 135 -14.89 2.17 6.03
N PHE A 136 -14.68 1.19 5.17
CA PHE A 136 -13.60 1.26 4.19
C PHE A 136 -13.82 2.44 3.24
N ILE A 137 -12.72 3.12 2.90
CA ILE A 137 -12.70 4.21 1.95
C ILE A 137 -11.90 3.75 0.75
N ASN A 138 -12.58 3.70 -0.40
CA ASN A 138 -12.02 3.29 -1.68
C ASN A 138 -12.40 4.29 -2.77
N VAL A 139 -11.43 4.91 -3.45
CA VAL A 139 -11.63 6.09 -4.29
C VAL A 139 -10.91 5.95 -5.63
N PHE A 140 -11.64 5.81 -6.74
CA PHE A 140 -11.08 5.54 -8.09
C PHE A 140 -10.66 4.08 -8.35
N CYS A 141 -11.17 3.13 -7.58
CA CYS A 141 -11.02 1.68 -7.77
C CYS A 141 -11.92 1.08 -8.87
N LYS A 142 -12.31 1.86 -9.89
CA LYS A 142 -13.20 1.35 -10.93
C LYS A 142 -12.51 0.20 -11.66
N GLY A 143 -13.12 -0.98 -11.59
CA GLY A 143 -12.57 -2.20 -12.18
C GLY A 143 -11.67 -3.01 -11.23
N THR A 144 -11.33 -2.52 -10.04
CA THR A 144 -10.61 -3.30 -9.00
C THR A 144 -11.44 -3.54 -7.74
N ASP A 145 -12.52 -2.77 -7.53
CA ASP A 145 -13.43 -2.87 -6.39
C ASP A 145 -13.93 -4.31 -6.13
N GLY A 146 -13.76 -4.79 -4.90
CA GLY A 146 -14.21 -6.12 -4.46
C GLY A 146 -13.37 -7.31 -4.94
N TYR A 147 -12.42 -7.11 -5.86
CA TYR A 147 -11.49 -8.19 -6.20
C TYR A 147 -10.36 -8.28 -5.19
N HIS A 148 -9.88 -9.51 -4.94
CA HIS A 148 -8.78 -9.83 -4.04
C HIS A 148 -7.71 -10.70 -4.72
N GLY A 149 -6.55 -10.82 -4.09
CA GLY A 149 -5.48 -11.70 -4.54
C GLY A 149 -5.10 -11.50 -6.01
N LEU A 150 -5.01 -12.61 -6.76
CA LEU A 150 -4.62 -12.60 -8.17
C LEU A 150 -5.69 -11.99 -9.10
N TYR A 151 -6.98 -12.08 -8.74
CA TYR A 151 -8.07 -11.44 -9.48
C TYR A 151 -7.95 -9.91 -9.44
N TRP A 152 -7.51 -9.38 -8.29
CA TRP A 152 -7.22 -7.96 -8.12
C TRP A 152 -5.96 -7.55 -8.88
N ASP A 153 -4.83 -8.27 -8.72
CA ASP A 153 -3.54 -7.91 -9.34
C ASP A 153 -3.68 -7.84 -10.88
N ALA A 154 -4.37 -8.82 -11.48
CA ALA A 154 -4.59 -8.88 -12.92
C ALA A 154 -5.34 -7.64 -13.46
N ARG A 155 -6.33 -7.13 -12.71
CA ARG A 155 -7.11 -5.94 -13.08
C ARG A 155 -6.39 -4.64 -12.74
N TYR A 156 -5.75 -4.60 -11.58
CA TYR A 156 -5.01 -3.43 -11.12
C TYR A 156 -3.90 -3.05 -12.10
N ARG A 157 -3.13 -4.02 -12.60
CA ARG A 157 -2.08 -3.75 -13.62
C ARG A 157 -2.62 -3.18 -14.93
N GLN A 158 -3.87 -3.46 -15.29
CA GLN A 158 -4.52 -2.90 -16.48
C GLN A 158 -5.10 -1.51 -16.25
N SER A 159 -5.38 -1.19 -14.99
CA SER A 159 -5.95 0.09 -14.58
C SER A 159 -5.02 1.27 -14.85
N PHE A 160 -5.60 2.48 -14.90
CA PHE A 160 -4.83 3.71 -15.01
C PHE A 160 -3.83 3.89 -13.84
N LEU A 161 -4.23 3.51 -12.63
CA LEU A 161 -3.38 3.63 -11.44
C LEU A 161 -2.23 2.62 -11.45
N GLY A 162 -2.46 1.38 -11.90
CA GLY A 162 -1.38 0.40 -12.08
C GLY A 162 -0.33 0.88 -13.09
N LYS A 163 -0.77 1.53 -14.18
CA LYS A 163 0.14 2.16 -15.17
C LYS A 163 0.93 3.32 -14.57
N ILE A 164 0.29 4.19 -13.78
CA ILE A 164 0.97 5.25 -13.04
C ILE A 164 2.00 4.66 -12.07
N GLY A 165 1.65 3.60 -11.34
CA GLY A 165 2.53 2.93 -10.41
C GLY A 165 3.83 2.47 -11.09
N ASN A 166 3.74 1.89 -12.29
CA ASN A 166 4.92 1.50 -13.07
C ASN A 166 5.78 2.71 -13.48
N VAL A 167 5.15 3.84 -13.85
CA VAL A 167 5.89 5.08 -14.15
C VAL A 167 6.60 5.61 -12.91
N VAL A 168 5.95 5.57 -11.75
CA VAL A 168 6.51 5.97 -10.45
C VAL A 168 7.71 5.11 -10.07
N VAL A 169 7.64 3.79 -10.31
CA VAL A 169 8.79 2.88 -10.13
C VAL A 169 9.94 3.25 -11.05
N VAL A 170 9.69 3.48 -12.34
CA VAL A 170 10.74 3.87 -13.31
C VAL A 170 11.41 5.19 -12.91
N ILE A 171 10.63 6.21 -12.52
CA ILE A 171 11.17 7.50 -12.06
C ILE A 171 12.03 7.29 -10.81
N SER A 172 11.60 6.45 -9.87
CA SER A 172 12.37 6.14 -8.66
C SER A 172 13.71 5.48 -8.98
N VAL A 173 13.75 4.53 -9.92
CA VAL A 173 15.00 3.90 -10.40
C VAL A 173 15.93 4.95 -11.02
N ILE A 174 15.40 5.84 -11.86
CA ILE A 174 16.19 6.91 -12.49
C ILE A 174 16.80 7.83 -11.42
N LEU A 175 16.02 8.26 -10.42
CA LEU A 175 16.52 9.12 -9.34
C LEU A 175 17.61 8.42 -8.51
N LEU A 176 17.40 7.16 -8.12
CA LEU A 176 18.41 6.39 -7.41
C LEU A 176 19.70 6.22 -8.23
N GLN A 177 19.59 6.04 -9.55
CA GLN A 177 20.74 5.96 -10.44
C GLN A 177 21.49 7.29 -10.52
N VAL A 178 20.78 8.43 -10.53
CA VAL A 178 21.39 9.75 -10.46
C VAL A 178 22.11 9.96 -9.13
N PHE A 179 21.51 9.56 -8.02
CA PHE A 179 22.15 9.64 -6.70
C PHE A 179 23.41 8.79 -6.63
N GLN A 180 23.35 7.56 -7.17
CA GLN A 180 24.50 6.68 -7.29
C GLN A 180 25.64 7.32 -8.12
N ILE A 181 25.34 7.90 -9.29
CA ILE A 181 26.34 8.57 -10.12
C ILE A 181 27.00 9.72 -9.35
N TYR A 182 26.20 10.52 -8.63
CA TYR A 182 26.72 11.63 -7.83
C TYR A 182 27.69 11.14 -6.75
N VAL A 183 27.31 10.13 -5.97
CA VAL A 183 28.19 9.53 -4.94
C VAL A 183 29.47 8.96 -5.56
N SER A 184 29.39 8.37 -6.75
CA SER A 184 30.55 7.84 -7.47
C SER A 184 31.55 8.92 -7.88
N ILE A 185 31.07 10.11 -8.24
CA ILE A 185 31.93 11.24 -8.63
C ILE A 185 32.60 11.86 -7.40
N GLU A 186 31.84 12.09 -6.31
CA GLU A 186 32.35 12.72 -5.08
C GLU A 186 33.35 11.83 -4.33
N SER A 187 33.21 10.51 -4.42
CA SER A 187 34.06 9.56 -3.68
C SER A 187 35.31 9.15 -4.45
N PHE A 188 35.61 9.75 -5.60
CA PHE A 188 36.78 9.39 -6.40
C PHE A 188 38.09 9.73 -5.64
N PRO A 189 39.06 8.80 -5.51
CA PRO A 189 39.25 7.57 -6.29
C PRO A 189 38.76 6.26 -5.65
N ASP A 190 38.08 6.31 -4.49
CA ASP A 190 37.55 5.11 -3.87
C ASP A 190 36.40 4.52 -4.71
N THR A 191 36.03 3.26 -4.43
CA THR A 191 34.87 2.62 -5.06
C THR A 191 33.61 3.36 -4.63
N GLY A 192 33.27 4.47 -5.29
CA GLY A 192 32.12 5.31 -4.99
C GLY A 192 30.77 4.65 -5.34
N ILE A 193 30.66 3.34 -5.11
CA ILE A 193 29.45 2.54 -5.32
C ILE A 193 28.71 2.44 -4.00
N SER A 194 27.50 2.98 -3.94
CA SER A 194 26.60 2.78 -2.81
C SER A 194 25.89 1.44 -2.97
N ILE A 195 26.21 0.49 -2.08
CA ILE A 195 25.50 -0.80 -2.05
C ILE A 195 24.01 -0.58 -1.77
N ILE A 196 23.64 0.44 -1.00
CA ILE A 196 22.25 0.74 -0.66
C ILE A 196 21.48 1.18 -1.91
N TYR A 197 21.93 2.21 -2.64
CA TYR A 197 21.23 2.63 -3.86
C TYR A 197 21.16 1.52 -4.90
N VAL A 198 22.25 0.78 -5.10
CA VAL A 198 22.26 -0.36 -6.02
C VAL A 198 21.24 -1.43 -5.61
N SER A 199 21.15 -1.75 -4.31
CA SER A 199 20.18 -2.73 -3.82
C SER A 199 18.74 -2.27 -4.01
N LEU A 200 18.44 -0.99 -3.75
CA LEU A 200 17.11 -0.41 -3.95
C LEU A 200 16.73 -0.39 -5.44
N MET A 201 17.67 -0.06 -6.32
CA MET A 201 17.46 -0.14 -7.78
C MET A 201 17.18 -1.57 -8.23
N ILE A 202 17.98 -2.56 -7.79
CA ILE A 202 17.77 -3.97 -8.13
C ILE A 202 16.38 -4.43 -7.65
N TYR A 203 16.00 -4.09 -6.42
CA TYR A 203 14.68 -4.38 -5.87
C TYR A 203 13.55 -3.86 -6.78
N LEU A 204 13.59 -2.59 -7.18
CA LEU A 204 12.59 -2.00 -8.07
C LEU A 204 12.62 -2.58 -9.50
N LEU A 205 13.80 -2.91 -10.03
CA LEU A 205 13.96 -3.50 -11.35
C LEU A 205 13.38 -4.92 -11.42
N ILE A 206 13.59 -5.74 -10.39
CA ILE A 206 12.96 -7.07 -10.27
C ILE A 206 11.44 -6.92 -10.37
N SER A 207 10.87 -5.94 -9.66
CA SER A 207 9.43 -5.73 -9.67
C SER A 207 8.89 -5.30 -11.04
N LEU A 208 9.63 -4.47 -11.79
CA LEU A 208 9.28 -4.14 -13.18
C LEU A 208 9.30 -5.35 -14.12
N ILE A 209 10.21 -6.30 -13.89
CA ILE A 209 10.26 -7.56 -14.65
C ILE A 209 9.04 -8.40 -14.32
N MET A 210 8.73 -8.59 -13.03
CA MET A 210 7.56 -9.35 -12.58
C MET A 210 6.24 -8.71 -13.00
N ALA A 211 6.18 -7.38 -13.14
CA ALA A 211 5.00 -6.66 -13.62
C ALA A 211 4.62 -7.05 -15.06
N ARG A 212 5.57 -7.55 -15.85
CA ARG A 212 5.36 -7.97 -17.26
C ARG A 212 4.89 -9.42 -17.40
N GLU A 213 4.91 -10.21 -16.33
CA GLU A 213 4.39 -11.57 -16.39
C GLU A 213 2.90 -11.56 -16.74
N GLU A 214 2.53 -12.39 -17.72
CA GLU A 214 1.14 -12.57 -18.11
C GLU A 214 0.36 -13.34 -17.04
N PHE A 215 -0.92 -13.02 -16.91
CA PHE A 215 -1.83 -13.74 -16.02
C PHE A 215 -2.61 -14.78 -16.79
N GLU A 216 -2.96 -15.87 -16.11
CA GLU A 216 -3.98 -16.78 -16.60
C GLU A 216 -5.30 -16.03 -16.83
N HIS A 217 -5.95 -16.28 -17.97
CA HIS A 217 -7.18 -15.59 -18.39
C HIS A 217 -8.29 -15.64 -17.33
N LYS A 218 -8.37 -16.74 -16.57
CA LYS A 218 -9.35 -16.92 -15.49
C LYS A 218 -9.35 -15.77 -14.47
N TYR A 219 -8.20 -15.12 -14.23
CA TYR A 219 -8.10 -14.01 -13.29
C TYR A 219 -8.64 -12.69 -13.84
N LEU A 220 -9.01 -12.63 -15.12
CA LEU A 220 -9.72 -11.50 -15.74
C LEU A 220 -11.24 -11.70 -15.74
N GLU A 221 -11.71 -12.87 -15.35
CA GLU A 221 -13.12 -13.23 -15.21
C GLU A 221 -13.60 -12.99 -13.77
N GLU A 222 -14.91 -13.06 -13.52
CA GLU A 222 -15.46 -12.96 -12.17
C GLU A 222 -14.98 -14.14 -11.29
N PRO A 223 -14.57 -13.89 -10.04
CA PRO A 223 -14.21 -14.97 -9.13
C PRO A 223 -15.41 -15.89 -8.87
N PRO A 224 -15.24 -17.22 -8.84
CA PRO A 224 -16.28 -18.19 -8.50
C PRO A 224 -17.08 -17.86 -7.23
N ALA A 225 -16.40 -17.34 -6.19
CA ALA A 225 -17.09 -16.89 -4.98
C ALA A 225 -18.00 -15.68 -5.26
N GLY A 226 -17.60 -14.80 -6.18
CA GLY A 226 -18.24 -13.54 -6.50
C GLY A 226 -17.50 -12.36 -5.85
N ARG A 227 -17.27 -11.30 -6.63
CA ARG A 227 -16.41 -10.16 -6.24
C ARG A 227 -16.87 -9.33 -5.04
N TYR A 228 -18.00 -9.64 -4.43
CA TYR A 228 -18.43 -8.95 -3.21
C TYR A 228 -18.76 -9.93 -2.07
N GLN A 229 -18.22 -11.15 -2.14
CA GLN A 229 -18.23 -12.11 -1.04
C GLN A 229 -17.08 -11.83 -0.08
N ASP A 230 -17.18 -10.68 0.60
CA ASP A 230 -16.06 -10.09 1.32
C ASP A 230 -16.57 -9.37 2.59
N TYR A 231 -15.78 -8.48 3.21
CA TYR A 231 -16.19 -7.75 4.43
C TYR A 231 -17.58 -7.10 4.29
N ARG A 232 -18.03 -6.81 3.06
CA ARG A 232 -19.35 -6.21 2.80
C ARG A 232 -20.51 -7.06 3.28
N ILE A 233 -20.34 -8.38 3.39
CA ILE A 233 -21.34 -9.33 3.89
C ILE A 233 -20.97 -9.95 5.24
N ASP A 234 -19.80 -9.65 5.80
CA ASP A 234 -19.36 -10.19 7.09
C ASP A 234 -20.26 -9.66 8.24
N PRO A 235 -21.00 -10.53 8.95
CA PRO A 235 -21.83 -10.12 10.07
C PRO A 235 -21.05 -9.41 11.17
N GLN A 236 -19.81 -9.81 11.46
CA GLN A 236 -19.00 -9.19 12.51
C GLN A 236 -18.66 -7.73 12.16
N TYR A 237 -18.26 -7.49 10.92
CA TYR A 237 -18.02 -6.13 10.42
C TYR A 237 -19.30 -5.29 10.47
N ILE A 238 -20.40 -5.80 9.89
CA ILE A 238 -21.68 -5.08 9.80
C ILE A 238 -22.23 -4.71 11.19
N GLN A 239 -22.15 -5.65 12.15
CA GLN A 239 -22.62 -5.42 13.51
C GLN A 239 -21.75 -4.42 14.27
N GLY A 240 -20.43 -4.41 14.02
CA GLY A 240 -19.54 -3.45 14.67
C GLY A 240 -19.51 -2.06 14.01
N LEU A 241 -20.30 -1.81 12.95
CA LEU A 241 -20.54 -0.46 12.45
C LEU A 241 -21.61 0.26 13.28
N ASN A 242 -21.42 1.55 13.57
CA ASN A 242 -22.49 2.38 14.12
C ASN A 242 -23.67 2.49 13.15
N GLU A 243 -24.87 2.85 13.65
CA GLU A 243 -26.11 2.85 12.86
C GLU A 243 -26.01 3.68 11.56
N LYS A 244 -25.41 4.87 11.64
CA LYS A 244 -25.22 5.77 10.49
C LYS A 244 -24.33 5.13 9.42
N ASN A 245 -23.22 4.53 9.83
CA ASN A 245 -22.27 3.87 8.93
C ASN A 245 -22.85 2.57 8.36
N ARG A 246 -23.57 1.79 9.17
CA ARG A 246 -24.25 0.56 8.76
C ARG A 246 -25.29 0.83 7.67
N LYS A 247 -26.15 1.83 7.84
CA LYS A 247 -27.14 2.22 6.80
C LYS A 247 -26.45 2.63 5.50
N ARG A 248 -25.37 3.40 5.56
CA ARG A 248 -24.59 3.82 4.39
C ARG A 248 -23.88 2.66 3.71
N HIS A 249 -23.32 1.74 4.49
CA HIS A 249 -22.66 0.53 4.01
C HIS A 249 -23.64 -0.34 3.21
N LEU A 250 -24.78 -0.69 3.81
CA LEU A 250 -25.79 -1.52 3.15
C LEU A 250 -26.38 -0.85 1.90
N LYS A 251 -26.58 0.48 1.92
CA LYS A 251 -27.01 1.24 0.75
C LYS A 251 -26.00 1.12 -0.39
N LYS A 252 -24.72 1.39 -0.12
CA LYS A 252 -23.66 1.31 -1.14
C LYS A 252 -23.49 -0.12 -1.65
N TYR A 253 -23.60 -1.12 -0.78
CA TYR A 253 -23.53 -2.52 -1.17
C TYR A 253 -24.63 -2.90 -2.16
N ARG A 254 -25.88 -2.52 -1.89
CA ARG A 254 -27.00 -2.74 -2.83
C ARG A 254 -26.78 -2.03 -4.16
N GLU A 255 -26.36 -0.76 -4.15
CA GLU A 255 -26.04 -0.01 -5.37
C GLU A 255 -24.99 -0.75 -6.22
N LEU A 256 -23.94 -1.30 -5.59
CA LEU A 256 -22.91 -2.06 -6.31
C LEU A 256 -23.43 -3.37 -6.91
N LEU A 257 -24.33 -4.09 -6.20
CA LEU A 257 -24.95 -5.29 -6.75
C LEU A 257 -25.82 -4.97 -7.97
N GLU A 258 -26.64 -3.92 -7.87
CA GLU A 258 -27.50 -3.45 -8.96
C GLU A 258 -26.67 -2.98 -10.18
N GLU A 259 -25.64 -2.16 -9.96
CA GLU A 259 -24.75 -1.65 -11.02
C GLU A 259 -24.04 -2.77 -11.80
N ASN A 260 -23.79 -3.92 -11.16
CA ASN A 260 -23.07 -5.05 -11.75
C ASN A 260 -24.00 -6.22 -12.14
N ASN A 261 -25.33 -6.05 -12.08
CA ASN A 261 -26.33 -7.11 -12.35
C ASN A 261 -26.11 -8.39 -11.52
N ILE A 262 -25.71 -8.25 -10.26
CA ILE A 262 -25.51 -9.37 -9.33
C ILE A 262 -26.81 -9.57 -8.53
N GLU A 263 -27.28 -10.81 -8.45
CA GLU A 263 -28.52 -11.15 -7.75
C GLU A 263 -28.44 -10.79 -6.25
N ILE A 264 -29.41 -10.01 -5.77
CA ILE A 264 -29.53 -9.64 -4.37
C ILE A 264 -30.13 -10.84 -3.62
N LYS A 265 -29.28 -11.61 -2.95
CA LYS A 265 -29.76 -12.52 -1.91
C LYS A 265 -30.14 -11.67 -0.69
N GLU A 266 -31.35 -11.85 -0.16
CA GLU A 266 -31.81 -11.11 1.02
C GLU A 266 -30.79 -11.28 2.18
N LEU A 267 -30.33 -10.14 2.73
CA LEU A 267 -29.41 -10.03 3.87
C LEU A 267 -30.17 -10.04 5.20
#